data_AF-A0A523NAQ4-F1
#
_entry.id   AF-A0A523NAQ4-F1
#
_cell.length_a   1.000
_cell.length_b   1.000
_cell.length_c   1.000
_cell.angle_alpha   90.00
_cell.angle_beta   90.00
_cell.angle_gamma   90.00
#
_symmetry.space_group_name_H-M   'P 1'
#
loop_
_entity.id
_entity.type
_entity.pdbx_description
1 polymer ?
#
loop_
_entity_poly.entity_id
_entity_poly.type
_entity_poly.pdbx_seq_one_letter_code
_entity_poly.pdbx_strand_id
1 'polypeptide(L)'
;MRARGRRDSGWTTGSVPPSPSWAGTKSIANAESKSTTIVSWSTWPSGSEGEIMITHKNQTIRRVCLGVGLTLALYTTVAAAQDADLVSQGARVYGNTCGSCHNARSPLERTDRQWTVIVNHMRARGNLTGSESRAVLAFLQATNADPGVQALAQSADDDRVFEASDAPPDLGLAPTGETLVVQKACLGCHIIGPSGGQVGPSLNGTVDRKGVRFVRRKLQDPTFDNATSMMPNFGLTNEQVEAITAYLATLNGK
;
A
#
# COMPACT_ATOMS: atom_id res chain seq x y z
N MET A 1 56.12 1.37 -34.20
CA MET A 1 54.87 0.60 -34.42
C MET A 1 53.86 0.98 -33.34
N ARG A 2 52.66 1.42 -33.77
CA ARG A 2 51.37 1.59 -33.05
C ARG A 2 51.30 2.56 -31.86
N ALA A 3 50.93 3.81 -32.19
CA ALA A 3 50.24 4.75 -31.32
C ALA A 3 48.76 4.32 -31.13
N ARG A 4 48.22 4.52 -29.92
CA ARG A 4 46.84 4.21 -29.54
C ARG A 4 45.90 5.30 -30.08
N GLY A 5 44.96 4.90 -30.94
CA GLY A 5 43.87 5.76 -31.42
C GLY A 5 42.86 6.03 -30.32
N ARG A 6 42.69 7.31 -29.98
CA ARG A 6 41.60 7.85 -29.18
C ARG A 6 40.36 7.88 -30.08
N ARG A 7 39.28 7.19 -29.68
CA ARG A 7 38.00 7.23 -30.40
C ARG A 7 37.17 8.36 -29.79
N ASP A 8 37.02 9.44 -30.54
CA ASP A 8 36.09 10.53 -30.25
C ASP A 8 34.69 10.09 -30.73
N SER A 9 33.79 9.79 -29.79
CA SER A 9 32.37 9.60 -30.10
C SER A 9 31.71 10.97 -30.20
N GLY A 10 31.54 11.44 -31.43
CA GLY A 10 30.75 12.64 -31.74
C GLY A 10 29.29 12.42 -31.37
N TRP A 11 28.82 13.16 -30.36
CA TRP A 11 27.40 13.37 -30.12
C TRP A 11 26.96 14.55 -30.98
N THR A 12 26.24 14.25 -32.05
CA THR A 12 25.53 15.26 -32.84
C THR A 12 24.39 15.82 -32.00
N THR A 13 24.32 17.14 -31.89
CA THR A 13 23.23 17.88 -31.27
C THR A 13 21.98 17.72 -32.13
N GLY A 14 21.15 16.74 -31.81
CA GLY A 14 19.81 16.58 -32.38
C GLY A 14 18.84 17.59 -31.75
N SER A 15 18.32 18.49 -32.58
CA SER A 15 17.32 19.49 -32.26
C SER A 15 16.06 18.88 -31.65
N VAL A 16 15.63 19.42 -30.51
CA VAL A 16 14.35 19.08 -29.86
C VAL A 16 13.20 19.62 -30.72
N PRO A 17 12.21 18.81 -31.14
CA PRO A 17 11.03 19.32 -31.83
C PRO A 17 10.13 20.09 -30.84
N PRO A 18 9.49 21.20 -31.25
CA PRO A 18 8.61 21.97 -30.37
C PRO A 18 7.34 21.18 -30.02
N SER A 19 6.92 21.30 -28.77
CA SER A 19 5.65 20.79 -28.23
C SER A 19 4.44 21.40 -28.96
N PRO A 20 3.34 20.64 -29.18
CA PRO A 20 2.14 21.20 -29.78
C PRO A 20 1.43 22.13 -28.79
N SER A 21 1.28 23.39 -29.18
CA SER A 21 0.41 24.37 -28.53
C SER A 21 -1.06 24.06 -28.88
N TRP A 22 -1.83 23.56 -27.92
CA TRP A 22 -3.28 23.47 -28.06
C TRP A 22 -3.91 24.71 -27.41
N ALA A 23 -4.16 25.73 -28.23
CA ALA A 23 -5.09 26.80 -27.90
C ALA A 23 -6.42 26.47 -28.59
N GLY A 24 -7.48 26.30 -27.81
CA GLY A 24 -8.80 25.95 -28.32
C GLY A 24 -9.86 25.98 -27.24
N THR A 25 -10.27 27.19 -26.84
CA THR A 25 -11.49 27.42 -26.07
C THR A 25 -12.71 27.18 -26.96
N LYS A 26 -13.51 26.15 -26.67
CA LYS A 26 -14.93 26.11 -27.05
C LYS A 26 -15.78 25.71 -25.87
N SER A 27 -16.67 26.63 -25.54
CA SER A 27 -17.78 26.52 -24.60
C SER A 27 -18.63 25.28 -24.91
N ILE A 28 -18.89 24.47 -23.88
CA ILE A 28 -19.98 23.48 -23.88
C ILE A 28 -20.83 23.73 -22.65
N ALA A 29 -22.13 23.76 -22.93
CA ALA A 29 -23.19 24.21 -22.06
C ALA A 29 -23.35 23.38 -20.78
N ASN A 30 -23.84 24.08 -19.78
CA ASN A 30 -24.15 23.67 -18.42
C ASN A 30 -25.20 22.54 -18.39
N ALA A 31 -24.90 21.45 -17.68
CA ALA A 31 -25.88 20.42 -17.31
C ALA A 31 -26.05 20.44 -15.78
N GLU A 32 -27.17 21.04 -15.37
CA GLU A 32 -27.93 20.90 -14.12
C GLU A 32 -27.23 20.24 -12.91
N SER A 33 -26.73 21.08 -12.01
CA SER A 33 -26.58 20.70 -10.60
C SER A 33 -27.89 20.97 -9.86
N LYS A 34 -28.42 19.95 -9.19
CA LYS A 34 -29.61 20.08 -8.34
C LYS A 34 -29.29 21.05 -7.19
N SER A 35 -30.07 22.12 -7.10
CA SER A 35 -30.01 23.12 -6.03
C SER A 35 -30.14 22.45 -4.66
N THR A 36 -29.06 22.50 -3.88
CA THR A 36 -29.15 22.44 -2.42
C THR A 36 -29.24 23.88 -1.96
N THR A 37 -30.45 24.29 -1.55
CA THR A 37 -30.72 25.61 -0.98
C THR A 37 -29.89 25.79 0.29
N ILE A 38 -28.89 26.67 0.24
CA ILE A 38 -28.19 27.17 1.41
C ILE A 38 -29.06 28.29 1.97
N VAL A 39 -29.68 28.05 3.12
CA VAL A 39 -30.48 29.06 3.82
C VAL A 39 -29.52 30.03 4.51
N SER A 40 -29.58 31.29 4.10
CA SER A 40 -28.85 32.41 4.67
C SER A 40 -29.30 32.69 6.10
N TRP A 41 -28.35 32.85 7.03
CA TRP A 41 -28.65 33.19 8.42
C TRP A 41 -28.65 34.71 8.55
N SER A 42 -29.85 35.30 8.66
CA SER A 42 -30.02 36.70 9.04
C SER A 42 -30.89 36.81 10.29
N THR A 43 -30.28 37.37 11.34
CA THR A 43 -30.86 38.18 12.43
C THR A 43 -32.04 37.62 13.22
N TRP A 44 -31.78 37.36 14.50
CA TRP A 44 -32.78 37.08 15.54
C TRP A 44 -33.40 38.38 16.07
N PRO A 45 -34.74 38.50 16.17
CA PRO A 45 -35.39 39.46 17.04
C PRO A 45 -35.70 38.84 18.42
N SER A 46 -35.58 39.71 19.42
CA SER A 46 -35.84 39.52 20.84
C SER A 46 -37.32 39.20 21.16
N GLY A 47 -37.52 38.22 22.03
CA GLY A 47 -38.46 38.25 23.16
C GLY A 47 -39.98 38.20 22.87
N SER A 48 -40.61 37.09 23.25
CA SER A 48 -41.74 37.07 24.19
C SER A 48 -42.12 35.63 24.51
N GLU A 49 -42.31 35.36 25.79
CA GLU A 49 -42.62 34.08 26.40
C GLU A 49 -43.88 33.44 25.79
N GLY A 50 -43.77 32.16 25.46
CA GLY A 50 -44.86 31.31 25.02
C GLY A 50 -44.66 29.92 25.62
N GLU A 51 -45.23 29.74 26.81
CA GLU A 51 -45.32 28.47 27.51
C GLU A 51 -46.15 27.48 26.66
N ILE A 52 -45.48 26.54 26.00
CA ILE A 52 -46.13 25.38 25.36
C ILE A 52 -45.94 24.20 26.31
N MET A 53 -46.96 23.95 27.13
CA MET A 53 -47.13 22.71 27.88
C MET A 53 -47.28 21.54 26.90
N ILE A 54 -46.19 20.83 26.62
CA ILE A 54 -46.26 19.52 25.98
C ILE A 54 -46.32 18.45 27.09
N THR A 55 -47.54 18.02 27.40
CA THR A 55 -47.79 16.86 28.28
C THR A 55 -47.48 15.56 27.51
N HIS A 56 -46.22 15.16 27.46
CA HIS A 56 -45.87 13.84 26.96
C HIS A 56 -46.14 12.77 28.02
N LYS A 57 -47.20 11.97 27.79
CA LYS A 57 -47.35 10.63 28.39
C LYS A 57 -46.10 9.80 28.04
N ASN A 58 -45.18 9.78 28.99
CA ASN A 58 -43.97 8.97 29.05
C ASN A 58 -44.32 7.47 29.00
N GLN A 59 -43.97 6.76 27.91
CA GLN A 59 -43.57 5.33 27.97
C GLN A 59 -43.11 4.63 26.67
N THR A 60 -43.02 5.25 25.50
CA THR A 60 -42.70 4.50 24.26
C THR A 60 -41.30 4.72 23.65
N ILE A 61 -40.50 5.66 24.16
CA ILE A 61 -39.22 6.05 23.53
C ILE A 61 -38.04 5.11 23.89
N ARG A 62 -38.16 4.29 24.94
CA ARG A 62 -37.03 3.46 25.43
C ARG A 62 -36.72 2.17 24.65
N ARG A 63 -37.55 1.75 23.70
CA ARG A 63 -37.34 0.49 22.96
C ARG A 63 -36.75 0.65 21.55
N VAL A 64 -36.78 1.84 20.97
CA VAL A 64 -36.27 2.07 19.60
C VAL A 64 -34.76 2.36 19.58
N CYS A 65 -34.22 3.01 20.63
CA CYS A 65 -32.79 3.36 20.68
C CYS A 65 -31.84 2.16 20.83
N LEU A 66 -32.28 1.06 21.47
CA LEU A 66 -31.47 -0.15 21.63
C LEU A 66 -31.35 -0.97 20.33
N GLY A 67 -32.38 -0.96 19.47
CA GLY A 67 -32.37 -1.66 18.19
C GLY A 67 -31.53 -0.97 17.10
N VAL A 68 -31.47 0.37 17.12
CA VAL A 68 -30.70 1.18 16.15
C VAL A 68 -29.21 1.27 16.52
N GLY A 69 -28.87 1.32 17.81
CA GLY A 69 -27.48 1.33 18.25
C GLY A 69 -26.75 0.00 17.98
N LEU A 70 -27.44 -1.13 18.13
CA LEU A 70 -26.87 -2.45 17.88
C LEU A 70 -26.66 -2.72 16.37
N THR A 71 -27.59 -2.28 15.52
CA THR A 71 -27.45 -2.43 14.06
C THR A 71 -26.38 -1.52 13.47
N LEU A 72 -26.23 -0.29 13.97
CA LEU A 72 -25.17 0.62 13.53
C LEU A 72 -23.77 0.12 13.94
N ALA A 73 -23.62 -0.40 15.17
CA ALA A 73 -22.37 -1.00 15.62
C ALA A 73 -22.01 -2.25 14.79
N LEU A 74 -22.97 -3.14 14.54
CA LEU A 74 -22.78 -4.30 13.65
C LEU A 74 -22.39 -3.89 12.22
N TYR A 75 -22.99 -2.82 11.69
CA TYR A 75 -22.69 -2.31 10.35
C TYR A 75 -21.25 -1.80 10.24
N THR A 76 -20.77 -1.03 11.23
CA THR A 76 -19.39 -0.53 11.24
C THR A 76 -18.35 -1.66 11.30
N THR A 77 -18.60 -2.71 12.09
CA THR A 77 -17.68 -3.85 12.18
C THR A 77 -17.61 -4.68 10.89
N VAL A 78 -18.74 -4.84 10.18
CA VAL A 78 -18.79 -5.59 8.92
C VAL A 78 -18.08 -4.81 7.80
N ALA A 79 -18.26 -3.49 7.73
CA ALA A 79 -17.60 -2.66 6.74
C ALA A 79 -16.05 -2.69 6.91
N ALA A 80 -15.56 -2.53 8.14
CA ALA A 80 -14.11 -2.61 8.41
C ALA A 80 -13.52 -3.99 8.09
N ALA A 81 -14.25 -5.07 8.35
CA ALA A 81 -13.83 -6.42 7.99
C ALA A 81 -13.81 -6.66 6.46
N GLN A 82 -14.76 -6.08 5.73
CA GLN A 82 -14.80 -6.13 4.26
C GLN A 82 -13.63 -5.36 3.63
N ASP A 83 -13.27 -4.21 4.19
CA ASP A 83 -12.12 -3.42 3.72
C ASP A 83 -10.81 -4.16 3.97
N ALA A 84 -10.63 -4.77 5.14
CA ALA A 84 -9.46 -5.57 5.46
C ALA A 84 -9.32 -6.80 4.56
N ASP A 85 -10.42 -7.51 4.28
CA ASP A 85 -10.42 -8.65 3.36
C ASP A 85 -10.06 -8.21 1.93
N LEU A 86 -10.64 -7.09 1.45
CA LEU A 86 -10.35 -6.54 0.12
C LEU A 86 -8.88 -6.13 -0.03
N VAL A 87 -8.30 -5.49 1.00
CA VAL A 87 -6.87 -5.17 1.05
C VAL A 87 -6.04 -6.45 0.99
N SER A 88 -6.38 -7.47 1.78
CA SER A 88 -5.65 -8.76 1.78
C SER A 88 -5.72 -9.47 0.41
N GLN A 89 -6.88 -9.45 -0.24
CA GLN A 89 -7.07 -9.99 -1.59
C GLN A 89 -6.22 -9.22 -2.60
N GLY A 90 -6.23 -7.89 -2.53
CA GLY A 90 -5.43 -7.02 -3.38
C GLY A 90 -3.95 -7.28 -3.27
N ALA A 91 -3.48 -7.47 -2.04
CA ALA A 91 -2.11 -7.79 -1.71
C ALA A 91 -1.66 -9.12 -2.38
N ARG A 92 -2.52 -10.15 -2.33
CA ARG A 92 -2.27 -11.45 -3.01
C ARG A 92 -2.21 -11.29 -4.53
N VAL A 93 -3.18 -10.62 -5.13
CA VAL A 93 -3.22 -10.40 -6.59
C VAL A 93 -2.01 -9.57 -7.04
N TYR A 94 -1.64 -8.53 -6.29
CA TYR A 94 -0.50 -7.69 -6.60
C TYR A 94 0.80 -8.50 -6.65
N GLY A 95 1.08 -9.29 -5.61
CA GLY A 95 2.27 -10.13 -5.54
C GLY A 95 2.31 -11.22 -6.62
N ASN A 96 1.20 -11.90 -6.85
CA ASN A 96 1.15 -13.08 -7.73
C ASN A 96 1.03 -12.73 -9.23
N THR A 97 0.37 -11.61 -9.56
CA THR A 97 0.10 -11.22 -10.94
C THR A 97 1.09 -10.17 -11.44
N CYS A 98 1.35 -9.10 -10.68
CA CYS A 98 2.18 -8.00 -11.17
C CYS A 98 3.67 -8.37 -11.17
N GLY A 99 4.11 -9.15 -10.18
CA GLY A 99 5.47 -9.67 -10.07
C GLY A 99 5.87 -10.69 -11.16
N SER A 100 4.91 -11.20 -11.93
CA SER A 100 5.13 -12.28 -12.89
C SER A 100 5.88 -11.85 -14.17
N CYS A 101 5.79 -10.58 -14.55
CA CYS A 101 6.40 -10.06 -15.78
C CYS A 101 7.54 -9.07 -15.52
N HIS A 102 7.52 -8.37 -14.39
CA HIS A 102 8.60 -7.52 -13.90
C HIS A 102 8.53 -7.54 -12.37
N ASN A 103 9.58 -7.07 -11.69
CA ASN A 103 9.53 -6.94 -10.23
C ASN A 103 8.30 -6.09 -9.83
N ALA A 104 7.47 -6.61 -8.92
CA ALA A 104 6.35 -5.85 -8.40
C ALA A 104 6.94 -4.59 -7.75
N ARG A 105 6.53 -3.43 -8.24
CA ARG A 105 7.15 -2.20 -7.80
C ARG A 105 6.67 -1.85 -6.38
N SER A 106 7.41 -1.01 -5.67
CA SER A 106 7.00 -0.63 -4.31
C SER A 106 5.75 0.26 -4.39
N PRO A 107 4.67 0.02 -3.64
CA PRO A 107 3.49 0.90 -3.75
C PRO A 107 3.78 2.37 -3.38
N LEU A 108 4.76 2.63 -2.53
CA LEU A 108 5.13 4.00 -2.13
C LEU A 108 5.77 4.84 -3.24
N GLU A 109 6.19 4.23 -4.34
CA GLU A 109 6.88 4.95 -5.40
C GLU A 109 5.92 5.79 -6.28
N ARG A 110 4.60 5.59 -6.12
CA ARG A 110 3.56 6.35 -6.85
C ARG A 110 2.46 6.80 -5.89
N THR A 111 1.89 7.95 -6.22
CA THR A 111 0.67 8.47 -5.57
C THR A 111 -0.56 7.63 -5.91
N ASP A 112 -1.60 7.73 -5.09
CA ASP A 112 -2.87 7.01 -5.31
C ASP A 112 -3.51 7.32 -6.67
N ARG A 113 -3.39 8.57 -7.14
CA ARG A 113 -3.87 8.98 -8.47
C ARG A 113 -3.07 8.30 -9.57
N GLN A 114 -1.75 8.20 -9.43
CA GLN A 114 -0.91 7.49 -10.40
C GLN A 114 -1.22 5.99 -10.40
N TRP A 115 -1.39 5.36 -9.23
CA TRP A 115 -1.75 3.95 -9.16
C TRP A 115 -3.10 3.64 -9.78
N THR A 116 -4.08 4.52 -9.62
CA THR A 116 -5.39 4.39 -10.29
C THR A 116 -5.21 4.24 -11.80
N VAL A 117 -4.36 5.06 -12.42
CA VAL A 117 -4.08 4.99 -13.86
C VAL A 117 -3.30 3.72 -14.22
N ILE A 118 -2.26 3.39 -13.44
CA ILE A 118 -1.39 2.24 -13.70
C ILE A 118 -2.16 0.93 -13.58
N VAL A 119 -2.96 0.74 -12.53
CA VAL A 119 -3.77 -0.46 -12.34
C VAL A 119 -4.80 -0.60 -13.45
N ASN A 120 -5.44 0.50 -13.88
CA ASN A 120 -6.34 0.46 -15.03
C ASN A 120 -5.63 0.00 -16.31
N HIS A 121 -4.39 0.45 -16.55
CA HIS A 121 -3.60 -0.03 -17.67
C HIS A 121 -3.17 -1.50 -17.50
N MET A 122 -2.73 -1.88 -16.30
CA MET A 122 -2.25 -3.22 -15.98
C MET A 122 -3.36 -4.26 -15.92
N ARG A 123 -4.61 -3.85 -15.69
CA ARG A 123 -5.76 -4.74 -15.73
C ARG A 123 -5.80 -5.57 -17.01
N ALA A 124 -5.68 -4.92 -18.16
CA ALA A 124 -5.68 -5.62 -19.43
C ALA A 124 -4.39 -6.44 -19.64
N ARG A 125 -3.24 -5.93 -19.18
CA ARG A 125 -1.93 -6.56 -19.38
C ARG A 125 -1.73 -7.81 -18.54
N GLY A 126 -2.21 -7.81 -17.30
CA GLY A 126 -2.17 -8.93 -16.37
C GLY A 126 -3.45 -9.76 -16.33
N ASN A 127 -4.39 -9.51 -17.26
CA ASN A 127 -5.67 -10.21 -17.37
C ASN A 127 -6.50 -10.20 -16.06
N LEU A 128 -6.57 -9.06 -15.37
CA LEU A 128 -7.31 -8.93 -14.12
C LEU A 128 -8.80 -8.69 -14.37
N THR A 129 -9.64 -9.32 -13.54
CA THR A 129 -11.05 -8.98 -13.39
C THR A 129 -11.23 -7.61 -12.74
N GLY A 130 -12.47 -7.11 -12.75
CA GLY A 130 -12.78 -5.81 -12.15
C GLY A 130 -12.70 -5.80 -10.64
N SER A 131 -13.07 -6.91 -10.00
CA SER A 131 -12.90 -7.10 -8.56
C SER A 131 -11.43 -7.14 -8.18
N GLU A 132 -10.61 -7.91 -8.90
CA GLU A 132 -9.17 -8.02 -8.64
C GLU A 132 -8.47 -6.67 -8.79
N SER A 133 -8.79 -5.90 -9.84
CA SER A 133 -8.21 -4.57 -10.05
C SER A 133 -8.58 -3.60 -8.92
N ARG A 134 -9.82 -3.66 -8.42
CA ARG A 134 -10.26 -2.85 -7.27
C ARG A 134 -9.57 -3.27 -5.98
N ALA A 135 -9.42 -4.57 -5.75
CA ALA A 135 -8.71 -5.10 -4.61
C ALA A 135 -7.25 -4.62 -4.61
N VAL A 136 -6.55 -4.73 -5.75
CA VAL A 136 -5.19 -4.22 -5.93
C VAL A 136 -5.12 -2.71 -5.64
N LEU A 137 -6.06 -1.92 -6.16
CA LEU A 137 -6.08 -0.48 -5.91
C LEU A 137 -6.28 -0.16 -4.41
N ALA A 138 -7.19 -0.87 -3.73
CA ALA A 138 -7.41 -0.73 -2.30
C ALA A 138 -6.14 -1.05 -1.49
N PHE A 139 -5.42 -2.12 -1.85
CA PHE A 139 -4.15 -2.46 -1.22
C PHE A 139 -3.07 -1.39 -1.40
N LEU A 140 -2.92 -0.85 -2.61
CA LEU A 140 -1.91 0.18 -2.91
C LEU A 140 -2.21 1.49 -2.16
N GLN A 141 -3.48 1.88 -2.09
CA GLN A 141 -3.92 3.07 -1.38
C GLN A 141 -3.80 2.93 0.14
N ALA A 142 -4.21 1.77 0.69
CA ALA A 142 -4.05 1.48 2.10
C ALA A 142 -2.57 1.48 2.53
N THR A 143 -1.70 0.90 1.68
CA THR A 143 -0.25 0.98 1.86
C THR A 143 0.25 2.43 1.89
N ASN A 144 -0.18 3.24 0.92
CA ASN A 144 0.22 4.64 0.86
C ASN A 144 -0.30 5.45 2.04
N ALA A 145 -1.38 5.04 2.68
CA ALA A 145 -1.96 5.70 3.85
C ALA A 145 -1.30 5.29 5.18
N ASP A 146 -0.53 4.20 5.22
CA ASP A 146 0.10 3.71 6.44
C ASP A 146 1.26 4.61 6.88
N PRO A 147 1.16 5.30 8.04
CA PRO A 147 2.20 6.23 8.49
C PRO A 147 3.52 5.54 8.84
N GLY A 148 3.48 4.29 9.31
CA GLY A 148 4.67 3.50 9.60
C GLY A 148 5.43 3.19 8.32
N VAL A 149 4.72 2.74 7.28
CA VAL A 149 5.30 2.48 5.96
C VAL A 149 5.85 3.76 5.32
N GLN A 150 5.15 4.88 5.45
CA GLN A 150 5.64 6.19 4.96
C GLN A 150 6.93 6.63 5.70
N ALA A 151 6.99 6.47 7.03
CA ALA A 151 8.17 6.82 7.82
C ALA A 151 9.40 5.99 7.39
N LEU A 152 9.22 4.70 7.11
CA LEU A 152 10.29 3.83 6.60
C LEU A 152 10.76 4.18 5.18
N ALA A 153 9.90 4.74 4.34
CA ALA A 153 10.31 5.19 3.01
C ALA A 153 11.17 6.45 3.06
N GLN A 154 10.92 7.30 4.05
CA GLN A 154 11.67 8.55 4.26
C GLN A 154 13.02 8.32 4.96
N SER A 155 13.20 7.18 5.63
CA SER A 155 14.50 6.77 6.22
C SER A 155 15.42 6.07 5.21
N ALA A 156 14.97 5.81 3.99
CA ALA A 156 15.75 5.16 2.93
C ALA A 156 16.97 5.95 2.44
N ASP A 157 17.04 7.25 2.75
CA ASP A 157 18.10 8.16 2.32
C ASP A 157 19.26 8.27 3.33
N ASP A 158 19.26 7.47 4.42
CA ASP A 158 20.34 7.43 5.41
C ASP A 158 21.33 6.30 5.09
N ASP A 159 22.44 6.63 4.41
CA ASP A 159 23.53 5.76 3.95
C ASP A 159 24.34 5.05 5.09
N ARG A 160 23.76 4.85 6.27
CA ARG A 160 24.44 4.14 7.36
C ARG A 160 24.58 2.67 7.00
N VAL A 161 25.83 2.21 6.93
CA VAL A 161 26.21 0.80 6.81
C VAL A 161 25.56 0.03 7.95
N PHE A 162 24.51 -0.72 7.64
CA PHE A 162 23.88 -1.59 8.61
C PHE A 162 24.68 -2.86 8.74
N GLU A 163 25.32 -2.99 9.89
CA GLU A 163 25.87 -4.26 10.32
C GLU A 163 24.72 -5.16 10.77
N ALA A 164 24.44 -6.20 10.00
CA ALA A 164 23.45 -7.21 10.37
C ALA A 164 23.82 -7.83 11.72
N SER A 165 23.10 -7.44 12.78
CA SER A 165 23.34 -7.90 14.15
C SER A 165 22.59 -9.20 14.45
N ASP A 166 22.99 -9.89 15.52
CA ASP A 166 22.29 -11.05 16.08
C ASP A 166 21.19 -10.66 17.09
N ALA A 167 20.97 -9.35 17.33
CA ALA A 167 20.01 -8.89 18.33
C ALA A 167 18.58 -9.33 17.98
N PRO A 168 17.73 -9.73 18.95
CA PRO A 168 16.33 -10.01 18.69
C PRO A 168 15.65 -8.83 17.98
N PRO A 169 14.78 -9.06 16.99
CA PRO A 169 14.07 -7.98 16.32
C PRO A 169 13.00 -7.38 17.23
N ASP A 170 12.69 -6.09 17.06
CA ASP A 170 11.55 -5.46 17.72
C ASP A 170 10.25 -5.96 17.09
N LEU A 171 9.53 -6.83 17.80
CA LEU A 171 8.26 -7.39 17.34
C LEU A 171 7.15 -6.33 17.18
N GLY A 172 7.31 -5.12 17.74
CA GLY A 172 6.43 -3.99 17.48
C GLY A 172 6.38 -3.58 16.01
N LEU A 173 7.41 -3.91 15.24
CA LEU A 173 7.48 -3.64 13.79
C LEU A 173 6.84 -4.74 12.93
N ALA A 174 6.38 -5.85 13.52
CA ALA A 174 5.83 -6.99 12.79
C ALA A 174 4.62 -6.62 11.90
N PRO A 175 3.66 -5.77 12.31
CA PRO A 175 2.58 -5.35 11.42
C PRO A 175 3.11 -4.65 10.15
N THR A 176 4.11 -3.77 10.30
CA THR A 176 4.74 -3.10 9.16
C THR A 176 5.50 -4.08 8.28
N GLY A 177 6.17 -5.07 8.89
CA GLY A 177 6.83 -6.16 8.17
C GLY A 177 5.89 -7.02 7.35
N GLU A 178 4.72 -7.36 7.91
CA GLU A 178 3.64 -8.09 7.21
C GLU A 178 3.20 -7.33 5.96
N THR A 179 2.98 -6.03 6.10
CA THR A 179 2.63 -5.16 4.99
C THR A 179 3.76 -5.13 3.94
N LEU A 180 5.02 -4.97 4.36
CA LEU A 180 6.18 -4.92 3.46
C LEU A 180 6.40 -6.23 2.67
N VAL A 181 6.24 -7.41 3.27
CA VAL A 181 6.46 -8.68 2.54
C VAL A 181 5.48 -8.83 1.38
N VAL A 182 4.28 -8.27 1.49
CA VAL A 182 3.32 -8.31 0.38
C VAL A 182 3.64 -7.24 -0.66
N GLN A 183 3.98 -6.02 -0.21
CA GLN A 183 4.37 -4.93 -1.10
C GLN A 183 5.58 -5.27 -1.97
N LYS A 184 6.56 -5.97 -1.39
CA LYS A 184 7.77 -6.42 -2.08
C LYS A 184 7.56 -7.76 -2.81
N ALA A 185 6.32 -8.25 -2.89
CA ALA A 185 5.91 -9.48 -3.56
C ALA A 185 6.71 -10.72 -3.13
N CYS A 186 7.12 -10.80 -1.86
CA CYS A 186 7.83 -11.97 -1.33
C CYS A 186 6.99 -13.25 -1.46
N LEU A 187 5.66 -13.12 -1.33
CA LEU A 187 4.68 -14.19 -1.53
C LEU A 187 4.68 -14.78 -2.95
N GLY A 188 5.18 -14.06 -3.96
CA GLY A 188 5.24 -14.57 -5.34
C GLY A 188 6.18 -15.77 -5.46
N CYS A 189 7.25 -15.80 -4.67
CA CYS A 189 8.24 -16.88 -4.67
C CYS A 189 8.17 -17.76 -3.43
N HIS A 190 7.90 -17.19 -2.25
CA HIS A 190 8.01 -17.87 -0.97
C HIS A 190 6.64 -18.17 -0.35
N ILE A 191 6.55 -19.26 0.41
CA ILE A 191 5.47 -19.49 1.35
C ILE A 191 5.72 -18.65 2.61
N ILE A 192 4.73 -17.85 2.99
CA ILE A 192 4.71 -16.99 4.18
C ILE A 192 3.33 -17.10 4.83
N GLY A 193 3.30 -17.52 6.09
CA GLY A 193 2.06 -17.95 6.76
C GLY A 193 1.38 -19.08 5.97
N PRO A 194 0.06 -18.99 5.71
CA PRO A 194 -0.70 -20.01 4.98
C PRO A 194 -0.67 -19.83 3.45
N SER A 195 0.12 -18.91 2.90
CA SER A 195 0.01 -18.48 1.49
C SER A 195 1.37 -18.29 0.82
N GLY A 196 1.39 -18.25 -0.51
CA GLY A 196 2.57 -17.89 -1.32
C GLY A 196 2.96 -18.93 -2.37
N GLY A 197 4.15 -18.75 -2.96
CA GLY A 197 4.71 -19.59 -4.02
C GLY A 197 5.74 -20.61 -3.55
N GLN A 198 6.15 -21.52 -4.44
CA GLN A 198 7.15 -22.57 -4.17
C GLN A 198 8.45 -22.39 -4.98
N VAL A 199 8.65 -21.23 -5.59
CA VAL A 199 9.90 -20.91 -6.32
C VAL A 199 11.06 -20.77 -5.34
N GLY A 200 10.82 -20.15 -4.19
CA GLY A 200 11.72 -20.07 -3.04
C GLY A 200 11.25 -20.95 -1.88
N PRO A 201 12.14 -21.26 -0.92
CA PRO A 201 11.79 -22.04 0.27
C PRO A 201 10.79 -21.30 1.17
N SER A 202 10.02 -22.04 1.99
CA SER A 202 9.14 -21.41 2.98
C SER A 202 9.91 -20.53 3.98
N LEU A 203 9.38 -19.34 4.26
CA LEU A 203 9.92 -18.41 5.25
C LEU A 203 9.32 -18.60 6.64
N ASN A 204 8.31 -19.45 6.80
CA ASN A 204 7.76 -19.81 8.12
C ASN A 204 8.85 -20.42 8.98
N GLY A 205 9.10 -19.91 10.20
CA GLY A 205 10.15 -20.36 11.11
C GLY A 205 11.58 -20.11 10.61
N THR A 206 11.77 -19.25 9.61
CA THR A 206 13.11 -19.02 9.03
C THR A 206 14.05 -18.36 10.03
N VAL A 207 13.53 -17.45 10.86
CA VAL A 207 14.32 -16.77 11.90
C VAL A 207 14.83 -17.78 12.92
N ASP A 208 14.00 -18.73 13.35
CA ASP A 208 14.41 -19.80 14.27
C ASP A 208 15.46 -20.73 13.65
N ARG A 209 15.28 -21.11 12.37
CA ARG A 209 16.17 -22.06 11.68
C ARG A 209 17.52 -21.48 11.29
N LYS A 210 17.58 -20.20 10.94
CA LYS A 210 18.76 -19.56 10.34
C LYS A 210 19.38 -18.48 11.23
N GLY A 211 18.64 -17.97 12.21
CA GLY A 211 19.03 -16.86 13.05
C GLY A 211 18.71 -15.50 12.44
N VAL A 212 18.54 -14.51 13.32
CA VAL A 212 18.13 -13.14 12.96
C VAL A 212 19.13 -12.47 12.01
N ARG A 213 20.43 -12.60 12.30
CA ARG A 213 21.51 -12.04 11.47
C ARG A 213 21.50 -12.58 10.05
N PHE A 214 21.26 -13.88 9.88
CA PHE A 214 21.18 -14.49 8.56
C PHE A 214 20.05 -13.86 7.75
N VAL A 215 18.86 -13.71 8.35
CA VAL A 215 17.68 -13.12 7.69
C VAL A 215 17.95 -11.68 7.28
N ARG A 216 18.48 -10.86 8.20
CA ARG A 216 18.88 -9.48 7.91
C ARG A 216 19.87 -9.40 6.74
N ARG A 217 20.93 -10.20 6.79
CA ARG A 217 21.96 -10.22 5.74
C ARG A 217 21.41 -10.71 4.40
N LYS A 218 20.54 -11.72 4.40
CA LYS A 218 19.92 -12.25 3.18
C LYS A 218 19.02 -11.21 2.49
N LEU A 219 18.30 -10.40 3.26
CA LEU A 219 17.43 -9.34 2.74
C LEU A 219 18.25 -8.21 2.09
N GLN A 220 19.43 -7.91 2.62
CA GLN A 220 20.32 -6.85 2.12
C GLN A 220 21.19 -7.29 0.95
N ASP A 221 21.74 -8.50 1.04
CA ASP A 221 22.62 -9.10 0.05
C ASP A 221 22.10 -10.50 -0.28
N PRO A 222 21.14 -10.64 -1.21
CA PRO A 222 20.56 -11.94 -1.55
C PRO A 222 21.56 -12.96 -2.08
N THR A 223 22.77 -12.54 -2.43
CA THR A 223 23.82 -13.38 -3.00
C THR A 223 24.89 -13.82 -1.99
N PHE A 224 24.86 -13.32 -0.75
CA PHE A 224 25.96 -13.48 0.21
C PHE A 224 26.31 -14.93 0.55
N ASP A 225 25.30 -15.80 0.61
CA ASP A 225 25.42 -17.22 0.92
C ASP A 225 25.31 -18.11 -0.33
N ASN A 226 24.80 -17.55 -1.43
CA ASN A 226 24.68 -18.23 -2.72
C ASN A 226 24.75 -17.22 -3.88
N ALA A 227 25.85 -17.21 -4.62
CA ALA A 227 26.06 -16.33 -5.77
C ALA A 227 25.04 -16.53 -6.91
N THR A 228 24.36 -17.67 -6.97
CA THR A 228 23.32 -17.97 -7.99
C THR A 228 21.90 -17.77 -7.46
N SER A 229 21.74 -17.07 -6.33
CA SER A 229 20.43 -16.77 -5.74
C SER A 229 19.50 -16.09 -6.75
N MET A 230 18.29 -16.64 -6.89
CA MET A 230 17.22 -16.04 -7.70
C MET A 230 16.44 -14.95 -6.94
N MET A 231 16.68 -14.78 -5.64
CA MET A 231 16.05 -13.74 -4.84
C MET A 231 16.63 -12.39 -5.28
N PRO A 232 15.79 -11.45 -5.78
CA PRO A 232 16.28 -10.17 -6.26
C PRO A 232 16.70 -9.27 -5.10
N ASN A 233 17.57 -8.30 -5.38
CA ASN A 233 17.83 -7.23 -4.42
C ASN A 233 16.69 -6.20 -4.49
N PHE A 234 15.94 -6.10 -3.40
CA PHE A 234 14.76 -5.23 -3.31
C PHE A 234 15.09 -3.78 -2.92
N GLY A 235 16.37 -3.46 -2.65
CA GLY A 235 16.80 -2.14 -2.20
C GLY A 235 16.13 -1.74 -0.89
N LEU A 236 16.04 -2.67 0.06
CA LEU A 236 15.38 -2.43 1.35
C LEU A 236 16.25 -1.52 2.22
N THR A 237 15.60 -0.60 2.92
CA THR A 237 16.24 0.18 3.98
C THR A 237 16.50 -0.70 5.20
N ASN A 238 17.34 -0.23 6.09
CA ASN A 238 17.64 -0.91 7.35
C ASN A 238 16.39 -1.11 8.20
N GLU A 239 15.54 -0.10 8.28
CA GLU A 239 14.31 -0.15 9.05
C GLU A 239 13.28 -1.09 8.39
N GLN A 240 13.24 -1.15 7.05
CA GLN A 240 12.43 -2.14 6.33
C GLN A 240 12.92 -3.56 6.57
N VAL A 241 14.24 -3.78 6.60
CA VAL A 241 14.86 -5.07 6.93
C VAL A 241 14.49 -5.49 8.36
N GLU A 242 14.55 -4.58 9.33
CA GLU A 242 14.12 -4.85 10.71
C GLU A 242 12.64 -5.20 10.79
N ALA A 243 11.77 -4.43 10.13
CA ALA A 243 10.33 -4.69 10.14
C ALA A 243 10.00 -6.05 9.53
N ILE A 244 10.56 -6.39 8.36
CA ILE A 244 10.37 -7.71 7.74
C ILE A 244 10.93 -8.82 8.65
N THR A 245 12.11 -8.63 9.24
CA THR A 245 12.71 -9.61 10.14
C THR A 245 11.85 -9.83 11.39
N ALA A 246 11.29 -8.77 11.96
CA ALA A 246 10.34 -8.82 13.08
C ALA A 246 9.10 -9.63 12.72
N TYR A 247 8.50 -9.36 11.55
CA TYR A 247 7.35 -10.14 11.09
C TYR A 247 7.69 -11.61 10.91
N LEU A 248 8.79 -11.93 10.23
CA LEU A 248 9.22 -13.32 10.02
C LEU A 248 9.52 -14.04 11.34
N ALA A 249 9.93 -13.32 12.39
CA ALA A 249 10.13 -13.88 13.73
C ALA A 249 8.81 -14.26 14.43
N THR A 250 7.67 -13.71 14.00
CA THR A 250 6.35 -14.12 14.48
C THR A 250 5.85 -15.42 13.84
N LEU A 251 6.46 -15.83 12.71
CA LEU A 251 6.02 -16.98 11.93
C LEU A 251 6.70 -18.26 12.43
N ASN A 252 5.92 -19.19 12.96
CA ASN A 252 6.42 -20.48 13.41
C ASN A 252 6.66 -21.44 12.23
N GLY A 253 7.68 -22.30 12.34
CA GLY A 253 7.92 -23.39 11.38
C GLY A 253 7.01 -24.59 11.66
N LYS A 254 6.07 -24.87 10.76
CA LYS A 254 5.36 -26.16 10.69
C LYS A 254 5.49 -26.71 9.28
#